data_AF-A0A1C7DPM0-F1
#
_entry.id   AF-A0A1C7DPM0-F1
#
_cell.length_a   1.000
_cell.length_b   1.000
_cell.length_c   1.000
_cell.angle_alpha   90.00
_cell.angle_beta   90.00
_cell.angle_gamma   90.00
#
_symmetry.space_group_name_H-M   'P 1'
#
loop_
_entity.id
_entity.type
_entity.pdbx_description
1 polymer ?
#
loop_
_entity_poly.entity_id
_entity_poly.type
_entity_poly.pdbx_seq_one_letter_code
_entity_poly.pdbx_strand_id
1 'polypeptide(L)'
;MRVRKTIHFTAVVLWLISASYLIYKYSLNAGYWDLPLYTSLVLFLIIIISQKPFTKLNLWIFFFYIAFGIWILVDIFLMMTDVFQ
;
A
#
# COMPACT_ATOMS: atom_id res chain seq x y z
N MET A 1 18.18 -2.04 18.72
CA MET A 1 17.86 -3.12 17.75
C MET A 1 16.44 -3.70 17.89
N ARG A 2 15.96 -4.00 19.11
CA ARG A 2 14.62 -4.59 19.34
C ARG A 2 13.47 -3.73 18.78
N VAL A 3 13.46 -2.44 19.13
CA VAL A 3 12.43 -1.47 18.71
C VAL A 3 12.31 -1.37 17.19
N ARG A 4 13.44 -1.28 16.48
CA ARG A 4 13.47 -1.24 15.01
C ARG A 4 12.87 -2.50 14.37
N LYS A 5 13.15 -3.69 14.93
CA LYS A 5 12.55 -4.95 14.45
C LYS A 5 11.05 -4.99 14.70
N THR A 6 10.61 -4.54 15.87
CA THR A 6 9.17 -4.46 16.20
C THR A 6 8.44 -3.51 15.26
N ILE A 7 8.95 -2.29 15.06
CA ILE A 7 8.36 -1.31 14.13
C ILE A 7 8.25 -1.89 12.72
N HIS A 8 9.29 -2.57 12.25
CA HIS A 8 9.28 -3.22 10.94
C HIS A 8 8.19 -4.28 10.83
N PHE A 9 8.13 -5.19 11.82
CA PHE A 9 7.13 -6.25 11.86
C PHE A 9 5.71 -5.68 11.88
N THR A 10 5.44 -4.71 12.76
CA THR A 10 4.12 -4.09 12.87
C THR A 10 3.69 -3.43 11.56
N ALA A 11 4.60 -2.74 10.87
CA ALA A 11 4.24 -2.13 9.58
C ALA A 11 4.03 -3.14 8.45
N VAL A 12 4.78 -4.24 8.43
CA VAL A 12 4.54 -5.33 7.47
C VAL A 12 3.18 -5.98 7.72
N VAL A 13 2.82 -6.21 8.99
CA VAL A 13 1.50 -6.72 9.36
C VAL A 13 0.39 -5.75 8.95
N LEU A 14 0.54 -4.46 9.25
CA LEU A 14 -0.41 -3.43 8.83
C LEU A 14 -0.55 -3.37 7.30
N TRP A 15 0.56 -3.42 6.58
CA TRP A 15 0.55 -3.48 5.12
C TRP A 15 -0.20 -4.71 4.61
N LEU A 16 0.01 -5.89 5.21
CA LEU A 16 -0.63 -7.12 4.79
C LEU A 16 -2.15 -7.10 5.04
N ILE A 17 -2.60 -6.53 6.16
CA ILE A 17 -4.01 -6.32 6.46
C ILE A 17 -4.63 -5.35 5.43
N SER A 18 -3.96 -4.22 5.17
CA SER A 18 -4.41 -3.22 4.20
C SER A 18 -4.48 -3.77 2.77
N ALA A 19 -3.47 -4.54 2.34
CA ALA A 19 -3.44 -5.19 1.04
C ALA A 19 -4.55 -6.26 0.90
N SER A 20 -4.74 -7.08 1.94
CA SER A 20 -5.82 -8.08 1.97
C SER A 20 -7.20 -7.42 1.93
N TYR A 21 -7.37 -6.31 2.65
CA TYR A 21 -8.61 -5.54 2.64
C TYR A 21 -8.86 -4.91 1.26
N LEU A 22 -7.82 -4.40 0.58
CA LEU A 22 -7.97 -3.90 -0.79
C LEU A 22 -8.50 -5.00 -1.71
N ILE A 23 -7.92 -6.19 -1.66
CA ILE A 23 -8.37 -7.34 -2.45
C ILE A 23 -9.81 -7.69 -2.11
N TYR A 24 -10.17 -7.72 -0.82
CA TYR A 24 -11.53 -7.96 -0.36
C TYR A 24 -12.51 -6.93 -0.93
N LYS A 25 -12.20 -5.63 -0.83
CA LYS A 25 -13.05 -4.55 -1.33
C LYS A 25 -13.26 -4.64 -2.83
N TYR A 26 -12.21 -4.87 -3.62
CA TYR A 26 -12.32 -4.96 -5.08
C TYR A 26 -12.95 -6.27 -5.56
N SER A 27 -12.71 -7.39 -4.86
CA SER A 27 -13.27 -8.70 -5.21
C SER A 27 -14.78 -8.76 -4.96
N LEU A 28 -15.22 -8.25 -3.81
CA LEU A 28 -16.61 -8.38 -3.35
C LEU A 28 -17.42 -7.10 -3.52
N ASN A 29 -16.82 -6.02 -4.04
CA ASN A 29 -17.40 -4.67 -4.06
C ASN A 29 -18.00 -4.24 -2.71
N ALA A 30 -17.43 -4.76 -1.62
CA ALA A 30 -17.94 -4.59 -0.26
C ALA A 30 -16.80 -4.09 0.62
N GLY A 31 -16.94 -2.92 1.23
CA GLY A 31 -15.94 -2.40 2.15
C GLY A 31 -16.10 -0.91 2.45
N TYR A 32 -16.00 -0.56 3.73
CA TYR A 32 -16.13 0.79 4.28
C TYR A 32 -14.90 1.69 4.13
N TRP A 33 -13.68 1.13 4.07
CA TRP A 33 -12.47 1.93 3.90
C TRP A 33 -12.28 2.32 2.44
N ASP A 34 -12.25 3.62 2.18
CA ASP A 34 -12.03 4.16 0.83
C ASP A 34 -10.63 3.86 0.31
N LEU A 35 -9.62 4.08 1.15
CA LEU A 35 -8.21 4.01 0.77
C LEU A 35 -7.38 3.24 1.81
N PRO A 36 -7.60 1.92 1.96
CA PRO A 36 -7.03 1.09 3.02
C PRO A 36 -5.50 1.01 3.01
N LEU A 37 -4.85 1.25 1.86
CA LEU A 37 -3.39 1.21 1.74
C LEU A 37 -2.71 2.51 2.18
N TYR A 38 -3.42 3.64 2.18
CA TYR A 38 -2.84 4.93 2.59
C TYR A 38 -2.50 4.97 4.09
N THR A 39 -3.29 4.27 4.93
CA THR A 39 -3.02 4.15 6.36
C THR A 39 -1.71 3.41 6.66
N SER A 40 -1.31 2.45 5.82
CA SER A 40 -0.03 1.74 5.97
C SER A 40 1.14 2.37 5.20
N LEU A 41 0.87 3.22 4.21
CA LEU A 41 1.87 3.76 3.28
C LEU A 41 2.89 4.65 3.99
N VAL A 42 2.44 5.54 4.88
CA VAL A 42 3.32 6.48 5.62
C VAL A 42 4.31 5.73 6.52
N LEU A 43 3.81 4.75 7.29
CA LEU A 43 4.64 3.90 8.15
C LEU A 43 5.65 3.10 7.32
N PHE A 44 5.25 2.64 6.14
CA PHE A 44 6.12 1.87 5.26
C PHE A 44 7.25 2.70 4.65
N LEU A 45 6.97 3.93 4.21
CA LEU A 45 8.00 4.85 3.70
C LEU A 45 9.06 5.17 4.76
N ILE A 46 8.64 5.42 6.01
CA ILE A 46 9.54 5.69 7.13
C ILE A 46 10.50 4.50 7.35
N ILE A 47 9.99 3.27 7.21
CA ILE A 47 10.78 2.05 7.41
C ILE A 47 11.75 1.81 6.26
N ILE A 48 11.33 2.03 5.02
CA ILE A 48 12.22 1.95 3.85
C ILE A 48 13.40 2.92 4.03
N ILE A 49 13.13 4.18 4.40
CA ILE A 49 14.17 5.20 4.55
C ILE A 49 15.09 4.88 5.73
N SER A 50 14.54 4.34 6.82
CA SER A 50 15.29 4.02 8.04
C SER A 50 16.11 2.73 7.94
N GLN A 51 15.78 1.80 7.03
CA GLN A 51 16.44 0.50 6.95
C GLN A 51 17.33 0.32 5.73
N LYS A 52 18.65 0.42 5.94
CA LYS A 52 19.65 -0.28 5.11
C LYS A 52 20.00 -1.63 5.77
N PRO A 53 20.12 -2.76 5.03
CA PRO A 53 19.87 -2.93 3.59
C PRO A 53 18.42 -3.28 3.25
N PHE A 54 18.02 -3.03 1.99
CA PHE A 54 16.74 -3.49 1.43
C PHE A 54 16.69 -5.01 1.41
N THR A 55 15.82 -5.60 2.22
CA THR A 55 15.47 -7.02 2.13
C THR A 55 14.60 -7.26 0.89
N LYS A 56 14.63 -8.49 0.33
CA LYS A 56 13.78 -8.87 -0.81
C LYS A 56 12.30 -8.56 -0.56
N LEU A 57 11.83 -8.73 0.68
CA LEU A 57 10.45 -8.41 1.09
C LEU A 57 10.14 -6.92 0.91
N ASN A 58 11.02 -6.01 1.35
CA ASN A 58 10.81 -4.57 1.21
C ASN A 58 10.75 -4.15 -0.26
N LEU A 59 11.53 -4.82 -1.11
CA LEU A 59 11.57 -4.58 -2.55
C LEU A 59 10.26 -5.03 -3.23
N TRP A 60 9.70 -6.17 -2.83
CA TRP A 60 8.37 -6.60 -3.29
C TRP A 60 7.26 -5.64 -2.86
N ILE A 61 7.26 -5.21 -1.60
CA ILE A 61 6.26 -4.26 -1.10
C ILE A 61 6.41 -2.90 -1.79
N PHE A 62 7.65 -2.47 -2.06
CA PHE A 62 7.91 -1.26 -2.83
C PHE A 62 7.32 -1.34 -4.25
N PHE A 63 7.55 -2.45 -4.97
CA PHE A 63 6.94 -2.67 -6.28
C PHE A 63 5.41 -2.73 -6.21
N PHE A 64 4.85 -3.31 -5.15
CA PHE A 64 3.40 -3.32 -4.92
C PHE A 64 2.85 -1.89 -4.82
N TYR A 65 3.51 -1.00 -4.07
CA TYR A 65 3.09 0.40 -3.99
C TYR A 65 3.26 1.16 -5.31
N ILE A 66 4.27 0.85 -6.12
CA ILE A 66 4.40 1.41 -7.48
C ILE A 66 3.21 0.98 -8.35
N ALA A 67 2.89 -0.32 -8.36
CA ALA A 67 1.76 -0.84 -9.13
C ALA A 67 0.43 -0.23 -8.67
N PHE A 68 0.24 -0.10 -7.35
CA PHE A 68 -0.93 0.57 -6.77
C PHE A 68 -1.02 2.05 -7.18
N GLY A 69 0.10 2.78 -7.18
CA GLY A 69 0.14 4.16 -7.64
C GLY A 69 -0.22 4.32 -9.12
N ILE A 70 0.28 3.41 -9.97
CA ILE A 70 -0.08 3.37 -11.40
C ILE A 70 -1.58 3.11 -11.54
N TRP A 71 -2.13 2.14 -10.80
CA TRP A 71 -3.54 1.80 -10.85
C TRP A 71 -4.44 2.99 -10.44
N ILE A 72 -4.09 3.74 -9.38
CA ILE A 72 -4.79 4.99 -9.01
C ILE A 72 -4.72 6.03 -10.14
N LEU A 73 -3.55 6.22 -10.75
CA LEU A 73 -3.40 7.21 -11.84
C LEU A 73 -4.28 6.86 -13.04
N VAL A 74 -4.39 5.56 -13.38
CA VAL A 74 -5.29 5.09 -14.43
C VAL A 74 -6.75 5.33 -14.05
N ASP A 75 -7.14 5.02 -12.81
CA ASP A 75 -8.51 5.24 -12.32
C ASP A 75 -8.90 6.72 -12.37
N ILE A 76 -8.02 7.62 -11.93
CA ILE A 76 -8.21 9.08 -12.02
C ILE A 76 -8.30 9.52 -13.48
N PHE A 77 -7.42 9.02 -14.35
CA PHE A 77 -7.45 9.38 -15.77
C PHE A 77 -8.78 8.98 -16.42
N LEU A 78 -9.27 7.77 -16.13
CA LEU A 78 -10.55 7.27 -16.63
C LEU A 78 -11.73 8.10 -16.11
N MET A 79 -11.75 8.44 -14.82
CA MET A 79 -12.77 9.32 -14.25
C MET A 79 -12.79 10.69 -14.93
N MET A 80 -11.62 11.26 -15.23
CA MET A 80 -11.57 12.54 -15.94
C MET A 80 -12.10 12.40 -17.37
N THR A 81 -11.78 11.32 -18.09
CA THR A 81 -12.27 11.12 -19.46
C THR A 81 -13.78 10.82 -19.55
N ASP A 82 -14.36 10.12 -18.56
CA ASP A 82 -15.81 9.89 -18.50
C ASP A 82 -16.60 11.19 -18.22
N VAL A 83 -16.01 12.16 -17.52
CA VAL A 83 -16.62 13.49 -17.29
C VAL A 83 -16.63 14.36 -18.56
N PHE A 84 -15.83 14.02 -19.57
CA PHE A 84 -15.77 14.73 -20.86
C PHE A 84 -16.57 14.05 -21.99
N GLN A 85 -17.34 13.00 -21.70
CA GLN A 85 -18.40 12.49 -22.58
C GLN A 85 -19.75 13.12 -22.24
#